data_AF-A0A060A2V3-F1
#
_entry.id   AF-A0A060A2V3-F1
#
_cell.length_a   1.000
_cell.length_b   1.000
_cell.length_c   1.000
_cell.angle_alpha   90.00
_cell.angle_beta   90.00
_cell.angle_gamma   90.00
#
_symmetry.space_group_name_H-M   'P 1'
#
loop_
_entity.id
_entity.type
_entity.pdbx_description
1 polymer ?
#
loop_
_entity_poly.entity_id
_entity_poly.type
_entity_poly.pdbx_seq_one_letter_code
_entity_poly.pdbx_strand_id
1 'polypeptide(L)'
;MYVAGAYHYVASLLPQGSPQQKALIEAQARYYDERDACGQDLKCILRVEKERHQQLHRQRDALEQPLPVKAIVRVSQGWTTPEGESLTQRLLEGLGLQPLPRVTLDDGRSVVWGFVPHAAILQSMVVLSPKAQVEALVTADDVYMGEGKSGNVRVYLPDGQNRDQILPIVQSWVAASAAGFNVDCRKDQAVCRPVPLKVAVEIVNLSCKAKSVRACAQRAPSTLTPGPSVALFTQ
;
A
#
# COMPACT_ATOMS: atom_id res chain seq x y z
N MET A 1 12.16 13.53 17.57
CA MET A 1 12.49 13.37 16.13
C MET A 1 12.96 11.94 15.95
N TYR A 2 12.19 11.05 15.32
CA TYR A 2 12.48 9.60 15.33
C TYR A 2 13.22 9.17 14.07
N VAL A 3 14.57 9.14 14.11
CA VAL A 3 15.43 8.70 12.99
C VAL A 3 15.09 7.26 12.55
N ALA A 4 14.85 6.35 13.50
CA ALA A 4 14.51 4.96 13.22
C ALA A 4 13.24 4.84 12.36
N GLY A 5 12.16 5.57 12.71
CA GLY A 5 10.92 5.55 11.94
C GLY A 5 11.10 6.07 10.51
N ALA A 6 11.84 7.18 10.35
CA ALA A 6 12.13 7.72 9.03
C ALA A 6 13.00 6.77 8.19
N TYR A 7 13.96 6.07 8.80
CA TYR A 7 14.78 5.08 8.12
C TYR A 7 13.95 3.90 7.60
N HIS A 8 13.11 3.31 8.46
CA HIS A 8 12.24 2.19 8.06
C HIS A 8 11.29 2.60 6.92
N TYR A 9 10.76 3.83 6.99
CA TYR A 9 9.91 4.36 5.92
C TYR A 9 10.68 4.51 4.59
N VAL A 10 11.85 5.16 4.57
CA VAL A 10 12.63 5.29 3.32
C VAL A 10 13.06 3.92 2.77
N ALA A 11 13.37 2.97 3.65
CA ALA A 11 13.75 1.61 3.24
C ALA A 11 12.61 0.85 2.55
N SER A 12 11.34 1.08 2.94
CA SER A 12 10.18 0.46 2.30
C SER A 12 9.85 1.05 0.93
N LEU A 13 10.33 2.25 0.63
CA LEU A 13 10.19 2.87 -0.69
C LEU A 13 11.11 2.25 -1.75
N LEU A 14 12.16 1.56 -1.33
CA LEU A 14 13.21 1.04 -2.19
C LEU A 14 12.98 -0.45 -2.47
N PRO A 15 13.19 -0.93 -3.71
CA PRO A 15 13.09 -2.36 -4.01
C PRO A 15 14.04 -3.17 -3.16
N GLN A 16 13.58 -4.33 -2.68
CA GLN A 16 14.36 -5.19 -1.81
C GLN A 16 15.66 -5.65 -2.52
N GLY A 17 16.79 -5.52 -1.83
CA GLY A 17 18.10 -5.92 -2.35
C GLY A 17 18.70 -4.96 -3.39
N SER A 18 18.01 -3.88 -3.75
CA SER A 18 18.49 -2.89 -4.71
C SER A 18 19.79 -2.20 -4.25
N PRO A 19 20.63 -1.71 -5.18
CA PRO A 19 21.81 -0.90 -4.85
C PRO A 19 21.47 0.30 -3.96
N GLN A 20 20.33 0.93 -4.19
CA GLN A 20 19.83 2.06 -3.41
C GLN A 20 19.50 1.64 -1.97
N GLN A 21 18.85 0.49 -1.78
CA GLN A 21 18.54 -0.03 -0.44
C GLN A 21 19.82 -0.39 0.32
N LYS A 22 20.81 -1.00 -0.34
CA LYS A 22 22.13 -1.28 0.24
C LYS A 22 22.86 0.00 0.68
N ALA A 23 22.87 1.01 -0.19
CA ALA A 23 23.46 2.32 0.14
C ALA A 23 22.75 3.00 1.32
N LEU A 24 21.42 2.88 1.44
CA LEU A 24 20.67 3.38 2.58
C LEU A 24 21.08 2.67 3.89
N ILE A 25 21.21 1.34 3.86
CA ILE A 25 21.65 0.52 5.01
C ILE A 25 23.07 0.92 5.43
N GLU A 26 24.00 1.05 4.49
CA GLU A 26 25.37 1.48 4.77
C GLU A 26 25.42 2.89 5.36
N ALA A 27 24.64 3.84 4.84
CA ALA A 27 24.55 5.18 5.39
C ALA A 27 23.93 5.18 6.80
N GLN A 28 23.02 4.26 7.09
CA GLN A 28 22.44 4.10 8.42
C GLN A 28 23.46 3.54 9.42
N ALA A 29 24.32 2.61 9.00
CA ALA A 29 25.42 2.10 9.82
C ALA A 29 26.39 3.23 10.20
N ARG A 30 26.83 4.03 9.22
CA ARG A 30 27.72 5.19 9.48
C ARG A 30 27.11 6.21 10.45
N TYR A 31 25.81 6.45 10.35
CA TYR A 31 25.11 7.31 11.30
C TYR A 31 25.20 6.78 12.73
N TYR A 32 25.08 5.46 12.95
CA TYR A 32 25.23 4.89 14.28
C TYR A 32 26.65 5.08 14.80
N ASP A 33 27.67 4.86 13.97
CA ASP A 33 29.07 5.11 14.33
C ASP A 33 29.32 6.58 14.71
N GLU A 34 28.80 7.53 13.92
CA GLU A 34 28.92 8.98 14.18
C GLU A 34 28.20 9.40 15.45
N ARG A 35 27.00 8.85 15.71
CA ARG A 35 26.24 9.13 16.92
C ARG A 35 26.94 8.57 18.15
N ASP A 36 27.45 7.35 18.07
CA ASP A 36 28.11 6.67 19.20
C ASP A 36 29.46 7.36 19.53
N ALA A 37 30.16 7.91 18.54
CA ALA A 37 31.36 8.72 18.73
C ALA A 37 31.12 10.02 19.53
N CYS A 38 29.87 10.52 19.63
CA CYS A 38 29.53 11.68 20.46
C CYS A 38 29.59 11.37 21.97
N GLY A 39 29.59 10.10 22.39
CA GLY A 39 29.58 9.72 23.81
C GLY A 39 28.38 10.30 24.57
N GLN A 40 28.64 11.16 25.55
CA GLN A 40 27.60 11.84 26.34
C GLN A 40 27.35 13.31 25.92
N ASP A 41 28.00 13.80 24.85
CA ASP A 41 27.75 15.15 24.35
C ASP A 41 26.37 15.24 23.67
N LEU A 42 25.39 15.71 24.44
CA LEU A 42 24.02 15.91 23.97
C LEU A 42 23.91 16.86 22.76
N LYS A 43 24.77 17.88 22.65
CA LYS A 43 24.74 18.79 21.50
C LYS A 43 25.25 18.09 20.24
N CYS A 44 26.28 17.27 20.38
CA CYS A 44 26.78 16.42 19.30
C CYS A 44 25.70 15.44 18.84
N ILE A 45 25.08 14.70 19.77
CA ILE A 45 24.02 13.73 19.46
C ILE A 45 22.86 14.39 18.72
N LEU A 46 22.32 15.50 19.25
CA LEU A 46 21.20 16.20 18.62
C LEU A 46 21.53 16.72 17.22
N ARG A 47 22.77 17.15 16.98
CA ARG A 47 23.23 17.58 15.67
C ARG A 47 23.23 16.41 14.67
N VAL A 48 23.85 15.28 15.05
CA VAL A 48 23.92 14.07 14.21
C VAL A 48 22.52 13.53 13.90
N GLU A 49 21.64 13.44 14.92
CA GLU A 49 20.25 13.01 14.72
C GLU A 49 19.48 13.94 13.79
N LYS A 50 19.63 15.26 13.95
CA LYS A 50 18.96 16.24 13.08
C LYS A 50 19.45 16.14 11.64
N GLU A 51 20.76 16.06 11.43
CA GLU A 51 21.37 15.91 10.10
C GLU A 51 20.86 14.63 9.42
N ARG A 52 20.86 13.50 10.15
CA ARG A 52 20.35 12.23 9.61
C ARG A 52 18.87 12.29 9.29
N HIS A 53 18.06 12.87 10.17
CA HIS A 53 16.64 13.04 9.94
C HIS A 53 16.36 13.87 8.69
N GLN A 54 17.09 14.97 8.48
CA GLN A 54 16.97 15.80 7.28
C GLN A 54 17.39 15.05 6.01
N GLN A 55 18.45 14.22 6.07
CA GLN A 55 18.85 13.37 4.94
C GLN A 55 17.73 12.37 4.57
N LEU A 56 17.17 11.68 5.56
CA LEU A 56 16.09 10.72 5.35
C LEU A 56 14.83 11.40 4.81
N HIS A 57 14.49 12.60 5.29
CA HIS A 57 13.38 13.38 4.73
C HIS A 57 13.61 13.76 3.27
N ARG A 58 14.81 14.23 2.89
CA ARG A 58 15.12 14.53 1.49
C ARG A 58 15.07 13.29 0.60
N GLN A 59 15.57 12.15 1.07
CA GLN A 59 15.47 10.89 0.35
C GLN A 59 14.04 10.44 0.19
N ARG A 60 13.25 10.52 1.26
CA ARG A 60 11.81 10.26 1.24
C ARG A 60 11.13 11.14 0.18
N ASP A 61 11.32 12.45 0.24
CA ASP A 61 10.66 13.39 -0.68
C ASP A 61 11.09 13.16 -2.14
N ALA A 62 12.32 12.66 -2.38
CA ALA A 62 12.79 12.28 -3.72
C ALA A 62 12.21 10.94 -4.22
N LEU A 63 11.84 10.04 -3.31
CA LEU A 63 11.34 8.70 -3.62
C LEU A 63 9.80 8.63 -3.59
N GLU A 64 9.16 9.47 -2.78
CA GLU A 64 7.72 9.63 -2.71
C GLU A 64 7.21 10.27 -3.99
N GLN A 65 6.79 9.44 -4.93
CA GLN A 65 5.97 9.92 -6.02
C GLN A 65 4.59 10.31 -5.48
N PRO A 66 4.11 11.53 -5.77
CA PRO A 66 2.79 11.95 -5.34
C PRO A 66 1.73 11.02 -5.91
N LEU A 67 0.69 10.75 -5.12
CA LEU A 67 -0.46 10.00 -5.58
C LEU A 67 -1.03 10.69 -6.84
N PRO A 68 -1.29 9.96 -7.95
CA PRO A 68 -1.76 10.58 -9.19
C PRO A 68 -3.27 10.90 -9.10
N VAL A 69 -3.65 11.82 -8.20
CA VAL A 69 -5.05 12.18 -7.88
C VAL A 69 -5.84 12.52 -9.14
N LYS A 70 -5.26 13.30 -10.06
CA LYS A 70 -5.92 13.64 -11.34
C LYS A 70 -6.26 12.41 -12.17
N ALA A 71 -5.37 11.41 -12.20
CA ALA A 71 -5.62 10.16 -12.92
C ALA A 71 -6.68 9.31 -12.23
N ILE A 72 -6.63 9.20 -10.89
CA ILE A 72 -7.67 8.52 -10.09
C ILE A 72 -9.04 9.13 -10.38
N VAL A 73 -9.17 10.46 -10.24
CA VAL A 73 -10.41 11.19 -10.56
C VAL A 73 -10.85 10.91 -11.98
N ARG A 74 -9.95 11.00 -12.98
CA ARG A 74 -10.30 10.78 -14.38
C ARG A 74 -10.91 9.40 -14.61
N VAL A 75 -10.38 8.35 -14.00
CA VAL A 75 -10.87 6.97 -14.22
C VAL A 75 -12.12 6.64 -13.42
N SER A 76 -12.31 7.24 -12.24
CA SER A 76 -13.46 6.97 -11.37
C SER A 76 -14.61 7.98 -11.50
N GLN A 77 -14.43 9.07 -12.24
CA GLN A 77 -15.42 10.14 -12.33
C GLN A 77 -16.76 9.64 -12.91
N GLY A 78 -17.85 9.99 -12.21
CA GLY A 78 -19.21 9.64 -12.59
C GLY A 78 -19.60 8.20 -12.26
N TRP A 79 -18.72 7.42 -11.63
CA TRP A 79 -19.05 6.10 -11.12
C TRP A 79 -19.69 6.17 -9.74
N THR A 80 -20.69 5.31 -9.51
CA THR A 80 -21.35 5.17 -8.21
C THR A 80 -21.09 3.83 -7.55
N THR A 81 -20.87 3.85 -6.24
CA THR A 81 -20.78 2.64 -5.39
C THR A 81 -22.14 1.91 -5.36
N PRO A 82 -22.20 0.65 -4.88
CA PRO A 82 -23.48 -0.05 -4.72
C PRO A 82 -24.49 0.67 -3.83
N GLU A 83 -24.02 1.52 -2.92
CA GLU A 83 -24.80 2.35 -2.00
C GLU A 83 -25.27 3.66 -2.65
N GLY A 84 -24.79 3.97 -3.86
CA GLY A 84 -25.15 5.17 -4.63
C GLY A 84 -24.22 6.36 -4.42
N GLU A 85 -23.13 6.20 -3.67
CA GLU A 85 -22.16 7.25 -3.38
C GLU A 85 -21.15 7.42 -4.52
N SER A 86 -20.43 8.54 -4.53
CA SER A 86 -19.37 8.79 -5.51
C SER A 86 -18.17 7.86 -5.27
N LEU A 87 -17.84 7.03 -6.27
CA LEU A 87 -16.67 6.15 -6.20
C LEU A 87 -15.37 6.95 -6.01
N THR A 88 -15.25 8.08 -6.71
CA THR A 88 -14.08 8.98 -6.58
C THR A 88 -13.92 9.44 -5.14
N GLN A 89 -15.01 9.87 -4.50
CA GLN A 89 -14.96 10.34 -3.12
C GLN A 89 -14.54 9.20 -2.17
N ARG A 90 -15.19 8.03 -2.28
CA ARG A 90 -14.87 6.84 -1.47
C ARG A 90 -13.39 6.43 -1.57
N LEU A 91 -12.80 6.53 -2.76
CA LEU A 91 -11.37 6.23 -2.99
C LEU A 91 -10.46 7.29 -2.37
N LEU A 92 -10.76 8.57 -2.59
CA LEU A 92 -9.91 9.66 -2.11
C LEU A 92 -9.98 9.82 -0.59
N GLU A 93 -11.13 9.56 0.03
CA GLU A 93 -11.26 9.53 1.49
C GLU A 93 -10.39 8.43 2.11
N GLY A 94 -10.41 7.23 1.54
CA GLY A 94 -9.53 6.13 1.97
C GLY A 94 -8.04 6.38 1.70
N LEU A 95 -7.70 7.33 0.84
CA LEU A 95 -6.33 7.75 0.53
C LEU A 95 -5.99 9.13 1.11
N GLY A 96 -6.82 9.63 2.03
CA GLY A 96 -6.72 11.00 2.56
C GLY A 96 -5.69 11.18 3.67
N LEU A 97 -5.30 10.10 4.37
CA LEU A 97 -4.35 10.15 5.48
C LEU A 97 -2.92 9.96 5.02
N GLN A 98 -2.13 11.02 5.12
CA GLN A 98 -0.71 11.02 4.76
C GLN A 98 0.19 10.81 5.99
N PRO A 99 1.39 10.19 5.82
CA PRO A 99 1.87 9.57 4.59
C PRO A 99 1.16 8.24 4.30
N LEU A 100 0.89 7.96 3.03
CA LEU A 100 0.30 6.69 2.63
C LEU A 100 1.36 5.57 2.65
N PRO A 101 1.05 4.41 3.24
CA PRO A 101 1.81 3.18 3.02
C PRO A 101 1.95 2.86 1.53
N ARG A 102 3.14 2.40 1.14
CA ARG A 102 3.43 1.97 -0.22
C ARG A 102 4.50 0.89 -0.28
N VAL A 103 4.45 0.10 -1.35
CA VAL A 103 5.48 -0.88 -1.71
C VAL A 103 5.70 -0.86 -3.22
N THR A 104 6.95 -1.04 -3.65
CA THR A 104 7.32 -1.28 -5.05
C THR A 104 7.58 -2.76 -5.24
N LEU A 105 6.86 -3.38 -6.18
CA LEU A 105 7.01 -4.79 -6.54
C LEU A 105 8.24 -5.01 -7.44
N ASP A 106 8.67 -6.27 -7.58
CA ASP A 106 9.86 -6.63 -8.38
C ASP A 106 9.73 -6.25 -9.87
N ASP A 107 8.51 -6.21 -10.40
CA ASP A 107 8.22 -5.79 -11.77
C ASP A 107 8.13 -4.26 -11.94
N GLY A 108 8.39 -3.50 -10.88
CA GLY A 108 8.38 -2.05 -10.85
C GLY A 108 7.00 -1.42 -10.62
N ARG A 109 5.92 -2.21 -10.52
CA ARG A 109 4.61 -1.67 -10.12
C ARG A 109 4.67 -1.16 -8.68
N SER A 110 3.92 -0.10 -8.41
CA SER A 110 3.78 0.44 -7.05
C SER A 110 2.38 0.22 -6.53
N VAL A 111 2.26 -0.22 -5.28
CA VAL A 111 0.98 -0.36 -4.58
C VAL A 111 0.95 0.66 -3.46
N VAL A 112 -0.11 1.48 -3.41
CA VAL A 112 -0.31 2.52 -2.39
C VAL A 112 -1.68 2.31 -1.77
N TRP A 113 -1.79 2.35 -0.45
CA TRP A 113 -3.07 2.12 0.22
C TRP A 113 -3.26 3.02 1.43
N GLY A 114 -4.49 3.08 1.92
CA GLY A 114 -4.86 3.80 3.12
C GLY A 114 -6.22 3.35 3.65
N PHE A 115 -6.70 4.07 4.66
CA PHE A 115 -7.97 3.84 5.31
C PHE A 115 -8.69 5.16 5.55
N VAL A 116 -10.01 5.10 5.63
CA VAL A 116 -10.85 6.26 5.99
C VAL A 116 -10.57 6.63 7.46
N PRO A 117 -10.35 7.92 7.78
CA PRO A 117 -10.18 8.37 9.16
C PRO A 117 -11.31 7.87 10.07
N HIS A 118 -10.95 7.34 11.24
CA HIS A 118 -11.90 6.79 12.22
C HIS A 118 -12.73 5.58 11.74
N ALA A 119 -12.48 5.07 10.53
CA ALA A 119 -13.15 3.90 9.95
C ALA A 119 -12.12 2.99 9.26
N ALA A 120 -11.18 2.43 10.04
CA ALA A 120 -10.09 1.59 9.53
C ALA A 120 -10.55 0.35 8.72
N ILE A 121 -11.81 -0.06 8.91
CA ILE A 121 -12.49 -1.11 8.16
C ILE A 121 -12.77 -0.71 6.69
N LEU A 122 -12.78 0.58 6.37
CA LEU A 122 -12.95 1.12 5.03
C LEU A 122 -11.58 1.50 4.48
N GLN A 123 -11.12 0.71 3.50
CA GLN A 123 -9.79 0.85 2.94
C GLN A 123 -9.86 1.15 1.45
N SER A 124 -8.81 1.79 0.96
CA SER A 124 -8.61 2.07 -0.47
C SER A 124 -7.18 1.79 -0.87
N MET A 125 -7.02 1.28 -2.08
CA MET A 125 -5.70 0.99 -2.66
C MET A 125 -5.68 1.39 -4.13
N VAL A 126 -4.52 1.81 -4.60
CA VAL A 126 -4.21 2.01 -6.02
C VAL A 126 -3.01 1.15 -6.40
N VAL A 127 -3.09 0.55 -7.58
CA VAL A 127 -1.95 -0.11 -8.24
C VAL A 127 -1.51 0.77 -9.41
N LEU A 128 -0.23 1.10 -9.41
CA LEU A 128 0.40 1.95 -10.41
C LEU A 128 1.40 1.16 -11.24
N SER A 129 1.41 1.40 -12.55
CA SER A 129 2.44 0.90 -13.45
C SER A 129 3.83 1.47 -13.09
N PRO A 130 4.93 0.91 -13.61
CA PRO A 130 6.26 1.51 -13.47
C PRO A 130 6.37 2.95 -14.00
N LYS A 131 5.41 3.38 -14.84
CA LYS A 131 5.28 4.75 -15.38
C LYS A 131 4.28 5.61 -14.61
N ALA A 132 3.91 5.20 -13.39
CA ALA A 132 2.95 5.88 -12.52
C ALA A 132 1.53 6.04 -13.10
N GLN A 133 1.11 5.15 -14.01
CA GLN A 133 -0.26 5.13 -14.54
C GLN A 133 -1.15 4.24 -13.68
N VAL A 134 -2.42 4.62 -13.50
CA VAL A 134 -3.39 3.84 -12.71
C VAL A 134 -3.76 2.56 -13.49
N GLU A 135 -3.37 1.40 -12.97
CA GLU A 135 -3.73 0.09 -13.54
C GLU A 135 -4.94 -0.53 -12.83
N ALA A 136 -5.10 -0.24 -11.53
CA ALA A 136 -6.26 -0.67 -10.77
C ALA A 136 -6.53 0.27 -9.59
N LEU A 137 -7.81 0.37 -9.23
CA LEU A 137 -8.27 0.95 -7.98
C LEU A 137 -8.97 -0.16 -7.18
N VAL A 138 -8.91 -0.09 -5.86
CA VAL A 138 -9.53 -1.08 -5.00
C VAL A 138 -10.19 -0.40 -3.81
N THR A 139 -11.38 -0.86 -3.46
CA THR A 139 -12.02 -0.57 -2.17
C THR A 139 -12.22 -1.88 -1.43
N ALA A 140 -11.92 -1.88 -0.14
CA ALA A 140 -12.24 -2.98 0.74
C ALA A 140 -13.02 -2.48 1.95
N ASP A 141 -14.07 -3.21 2.29
CA ASP A 141 -14.94 -2.94 3.43
C ASP A 141 -14.91 -4.18 4.34
N ASP A 142 -14.71 -3.96 5.65
CA ASP A 142 -14.72 -4.99 6.70
C ASP A 142 -13.68 -6.12 6.54
N VAL A 143 -12.51 -5.79 5.99
CA VAL A 143 -11.37 -6.73 5.86
C VAL A 143 -10.36 -6.62 7.01
N TYR A 144 -10.17 -5.42 7.56
CA TYR A 144 -9.12 -5.14 8.53
C TYR A 144 -9.28 -5.92 9.85
N MET A 145 -8.25 -6.68 10.25
CA MET A 145 -8.24 -7.52 11.46
C MET A 145 -9.49 -8.43 11.59
N GLY A 146 -10.05 -8.85 10.46
CA GLY A 146 -11.24 -9.69 10.46
C GLY A 146 -10.89 -11.14 10.80
N GLU A 147 -11.33 -11.62 11.98
CA GLU A 147 -11.35 -13.05 12.35
C GLU A 147 -12.35 -13.86 11.49
N GLY A 148 -12.21 -13.83 10.16
CA GLY A 148 -13.08 -14.58 9.25
C GLY A 148 -14.44 -13.95 8.95
N LYS A 149 -14.59 -12.62 9.08
CA LYS A 149 -15.79 -11.91 8.59
C LYS A 149 -15.81 -11.81 7.06
N SER A 150 -17.02 -11.84 6.50
CA SER A 150 -17.31 -11.67 5.08
C SER A 150 -17.12 -10.21 4.66
N GLY A 151 -15.87 -9.80 4.46
CA GLY A 151 -15.55 -8.50 3.86
C GLY A 151 -15.94 -8.46 2.37
N ASN A 152 -16.06 -7.24 1.83
CA ASN A 152 -16.28 -7.02 0.40
C ASN A 152 -15.06 -6.33 -0.19
N VAL A 153 -14.48 -6.91 -1.24
CA VAL A 153 -13.37 -6.32 -1.98
C VAL A 153 -13.82 -6.07 -3.40
N ARG A 154 -13.63 -4.85 -3.87
CA ARG A 154 -13.98 -4.46 -5.24
C ARG A 154 -12.75 -3.95 -5.95
N VAL A 155 -12.46 -4.54 -7.10
CA VAL A 155 -11.31 -4.23 -7.94
C VAL A 155 -11.82 -3.55 -9.20
N TYR A 156 -11.47 -2.28 -9.36
CA TYR A 156 -11.86 -1.47 -10.50
C TYR A 156 -10.71 -1.40 -11.50
N LEU A 157 -10.95 -1.91 -12.71
CA LEU A 157 -9.97 -1.96 -13.78
C LEU A 157 -10.36 -0.96 -14.88
N PRO A 158 -9.55 0.09 -15.14
CA PRO A 158 -9.78 1.04 -16.24
C PRO A 158 -9.99 0.37 -17.60
N ASP A 159 -9.08 -0.53 -17.98
CA ASP A 159 -9.04 -1.13 -19.32
C ASP A 159 -9.38 -2.64 -19.32
N GLY A 160 -9.69 -3.24 -18.17
CA GLY A 160 -10.12 -4.64 -18.03
C GLY A 160 -9.07 -5.72 -18.35
N GLN A 161 -7.98 -5.41 -19.04
CA GLN A 161 -7.03 -6.40 -19.59
C GLN A 161 -5.96 -6.92 -18.63
N ASN A 162 -5.81 -6.32 -17.44
CA ASN A 162 -4.71 -6.67 -16.52
C ASN A 162 -5.17 -7.52 -15.32
N ARG A 163 -6.37 -8.09 -15.39
CA ARG A 163 -7.01 -8.82 -14.28
C ARG A 163 -6.08 -9.84 -13.62
N ASP A 164 -5.48 -10.73 -14.41
CA ASP A 164 -4.70 -11.85 -13.89
C ASP A 164 -3.38 -11.41 -13.24
N GLN A 165 -2.88 -10.23 -13.59
CA GLN A 165 -1.70 -9.62 -12.97
C GLN A 165 -2.04 -8.79 -11.73
N ILE A 166 -3.26 -8.28 -11.63
CA ILE A 166 -3.73 -7.42 -10.52
C ILE A 166 -4.29 -8.24 -9.38
N LEU A 167 -5.16 -9.23 -9.67
CA LEU A 167 -5.84 -10.00 -8.63
C LEU A 167 -4.90 -10.63 -7.61
N PRO A 168 -3.72 -11.18 -7.97
CA PRO A 168 -2.81 -11.74 -6.99
C PRO A 168 -2.30 -10.66 -6.02
N ILE A 169 -1.95 -9.46 -6.50
CA ILE A 169 -1.54 -8.32 -5.65
C ILE A 169 -2.64 -7.96 -4.65
N VAL A 170 -3.88 -7.85 -5.13
CA VAL A 170 -5.04 -7.51 -4.29
C VAL A 170 -5.22 -8.53 -3.17
N GLN A 171 -5.09 -9.83 -3.47
CA GLN A 171 -5.22 -10.87 -2.45
C GLN A 171 -4.17 -10.76 -1.37
N SER A 172 -2.91 -10.52 -1.76
CA SER A 172 -1.81 -10.38 -0.80
C SER A 172 -2.03 -9.16 0.10
N TRP A 173 -2.52 -8.06 -0.46
CA TRP A 173 -2.90 -6.88 0.30
C TRP A 173 -4.08 -7.13 1.25
N VAL A 174 -5.13 -7.82 0.80
CA VAL A 174 -6.28 -8.21 1.63
C VAL A 174 -5.86 -9.14 2.77
N ALA A 175 -4.98 -10.11 2.50
CA ALA A 175 -4.42 -11.02 3.50
C ALA A 175 -3.60 -10.26 4.55
N ALA A 176 -2.75 -9.32 4.11
CA ALA A 176 -2.00 -8.45 5.01
C ALA A 176 -2.91 -7.54 5.85
N SER A 177 -4.00 -7.03 5.26
CA SER A 177 -5.00 -6.23 5.99
C SER A 177 -5.72 -7.05 7.06
N ALA A 178 -6.12 -8.28 6.73
CA ALA A 178 -6.72 -9.21 7.69
C ALA A 178 -5.74 -9.57 8.83
N ALA A 179 -4.44 -9.62 8.54
CA ALA A 179 -3.39 -9.80 9.55
C ALA A 179 -3.06 -8.51 10.33
N GLY A 180 -3.52 -7.33 9.87
CA GLY A 180 -3.33 -6.04 10.53
C GLY A 180 -2.12 -5.22 10.07
N PHE A 181 -1.50 -5.54 8.92
CA PHE A 181 -0.31 -4.92 8.31
C PHE A 181 0.98 -4.82 9.15
N ASN A 182 0.90 -4.91 10.49
CA ASN A 182 2.04 -4.76 11.40
C ASN A 182 2.61 -6.12 11.86
N VAL A 183 2.40 -7.18 11.09
CA VAL A 183 2.86 -8.52 11.44
C VAL A 183 4.28 -8.75 10.94
N ASP A 184 5.19 -8.94 11.90
CA ASP A 184 6.55 -9.38 11.60
C ASP A 184 6.55 -10.88 11.27
N CYS A 185 6.51 -11.20 9.97
CA CYS A 185 6.53 -12.57 9.46
C CYS A 185 7.79 -13.37 9.85
N ARG A 186 8.85 -12.72 10.34
CA ARG A 186 10.06 -13.40 10.82
C ARG A 186 9.84 -13.99 12.22
N LYS A 187 8.94 -13.40 13.01
CA LYS A 187 8.58 -13.86 14.35
C LYS A 187 7.45 -14.88 14.33
N ASP A 188 6.47 -14.69 13.45
CA ASP A 188 5.36 -15.62 13.30
C ASP A 188 5.05 -15.91 11.83
N GLN A 189 5.69 -16.94 11.29
CA GLN A 189 5.45 -17.38 9.92
C GLN A 189 4.03 -17.90 9.70
N ALA A 190 3.33 -18.36 10.74
CA ALA A 190 2.00 -18.95 10.59
C ALA A 190 0.95 -17.87 10.26
N VAL A 191 1.09 -16.67 10.83
CA VAL A 191 0.20 -15.51 10.57
C VAL A 191 0.38 -14.97 9.14
N CYS A 192 1.56 -15.15 8.56
CA CYS A 192 1.85 -14.72 7.19
C CYS A 192 1.65 -15.81 6.13
N ARG A 193 1.17 -17.01 6.52
CA ARG A 193 0.78 -18.02 5.53
C ARG A 193 -0.43 -17.52 4.75
N PRO A 194 -0.48 -17.74 3.42
CA PRO A 194 -1.67 -17.45 2.63
C PRO A 194 -2.84 -18.28 3.17
N VAL A 195 -3.76 -17.63 3.88
CA VAL A 195 -5.03 -18.26 4.26
C VAL A 195 -6.02 -17.97 3.13
N PRO A 196 -6.82 -18.95 2.67
CA PRO A 196 -7.90 -18.70 1.73
C PRO A 196 -8.82 -17.62 2.30
N LEU A 197 -8.81 -16.45 1.68
CA LEU A 197 -9.67 -15.35 2.06
C LEU A 197 -11.11 -15.73 1.73
N LYS A 198 -11.98 -15.81 2.74
CA LYS A 198 -13.44 -15.93 2.57
C LYS A 198 -14.07 -14.58 2.20
N VAL A 199 -13.41 -13.83 1.33
CA VAL A 199 -13.77 -12.46 0.98
C VAL A 199 -14.32 -12.47 -0.43
N ALA A 200 -15.51 -11.91 -0.62
CA ALA A 200 -16.09 -11.79 -1.94
C ALA A 200 -15.31 -10.72 -2.72
N VAL A 201 -14.68 -11.13 -3.83
CA VAL A 201 -13.99 -10.21 -4.75
C VAL A 201 -14.89 -9.94 -5.94
N GLU A 202 -15.27 -8.69 -6.13
CA GLU A 202 -15.98 -8.20 -7.31
C GLU A 202 -15.02 -7.44 -8.21
N ILE A 203 -15.08 -7.72 -9.52
CA ILE A 203 -14.27 -7.06 -10.53
C ILE A 203 -15.20 -6.15 -11.32
N VAL A 204 -14.83 -4.88 -11.42
CA VAL A 204 -15.60 -3.85 -12.11
C VAL A 204 -14.76 -3.35 -13.27
N ASN A 205 -15.26 -3.51 -14.50
CA ASN A 205 -14.65 -2.88 -15.66
C ASN A 205 -15.13 -1.43 -15.76
N LEU A 206 -14.23 -0.47 -15.56
CA LEU A 206 -14.56 0.97 -15.59
C LEU A 206 -14.87 1.51 -17.01
N SER A 207 -14.75 0.67 -18.04
CA SER A 207 -15.25 0.95 -19.40
C SER A 207 -16.75 0.62 -19.58
N CYS A 208 -17.41 0.02 -18.58
CA CYS A 208 -18.84 -0.30 -18.66
C CYS A 208 -19.72 0.97 -18.66
N LYS A 209 -20.63 1.05 -19.64
CA LYS A 209 -21.43 2.26 -19.92
C LYS A 209 -22.40 2.65 -18.80
N ALA A 210 -22.85 1.71 -17.98
CA ALA A 210 -23.81 1.99 -16.91
C ALA A 210 -23.20 2.83 -15.78
N LYS A 211 -21.86 2.88 -15.65
CA LYS A 211 -21.13 3.64 -14.62
C LYS A 211 -21.65 3.42 -13.19
N SER A 212 -22.15 2.22 -12.92
CA SER A 212 -22.62 1.79 -11.61
C SER A 212 -21.93 0.49 -11.26
N VAL A 213 -21.34 0.43 -10.08
CA VAL A 213 -20.68 -0.79 -9.60
C VAL A 213 -21.64 -1.97 -9.60
N ARG A 214 -22.87 -1.77 -9.11
CA ARG A 214 -23.89 -2.83 -9.05
C ARG A 214 -24.21 -3.42 -10.43
N ALA A 215 -24.22 -2.61 -11.48
CA ALA A 215 -24.54 -3.05 -12.83
C ALA A 215 -23.34 -3.65 -13.59
N CYS A 216 -22.12 -3.25 -13.23
CA CYS A 216 -20.91 -3.57 -13.98
C CYS A 216 -19.97 -4.55 -13.25
N ALA A 217 -20.30 -4.94 -12.01
CA ALA A 217 -19.53 -5.89 -11.22
C ALA A 217 -19.72 -7.34 -11.72
N GLN A 218 -18.63 -8.08 -11.76
CA GLN A 218 -18.59 -9.52 -11.97
C GLN A 218 -17.88 -10.17 -10.80
N ARG A 219 -18.39 -11.29 -10.28
CA ARG A 219 -17.68 -12.02 -9.23
C ARG A 219 -16.40 -12.64 -9.77
N ALA A 220 -15.30 -12.49 -9.04
CA ALA A 220 -14.10 -13.28 -9.28
C ALA A 220 -14.35 -14.75 -8.86
N PRO A 221 -13.67 -15.72 -9.48
CA PRO A 221 -13.65 -17.11 -9.03
C PRO A 221 -13.27 -17.20 -7.55
N SER A 222 -13.93 -18.09 -6.80
CA SER A 222 -13.76 -18.27 -5.36
C SER A 222 -12.38 -18.74 -4.95
N THR A 223 -11.62 -19.34 -5.87
CA THR A 223 -10.25 -19.81 -5.68
C THR A 223 -9.34 -19.00 -6.56
N LEU A 224 -8.79 -17.93 -6.00
CA LEU A 224 -7.74 -17.18 -6.64
C LEU A 224 -6.38 -17.70 -6.17
N THR A 225 -5.45 -17.88 -7.10
CA THR A 225 -4.10 -18.37 -6.87
C THR A 225 -3.34 -17.38 -5.99
N PRO A 226 -2.58 -17.84 -4.97
CA PRO A 226 -1.85 -16.95 -4.07
C PRO A 226 -0.94 -15.99 -4.85
N GLY A 227 -1.09 -14.70 -4.55
CA GLY A 227 -0.27 -13.65 -5.12
C GLY A 227 1.08 -13.46 -4.45
N PRO A 228 1.75 -12.31 -4.67
CA PRO A 228 3.06 -12.06 -4.09
C PRO A 228 3.04 -12.23 -2.56
N SER A 229 4.19 -12.50 -1.94
CA SER A 229 4.25 -12.79 -0.51
C SER A 229 3.56 -11.70 0.32
N VAL A 230 2.73 -12.10 1.30
CA VAL A 230 2.11 -11.22 2.30
C VAL A 230 3.16 -10.31 2.98
N ALA A 231 4.40 -10.80 3.06
CA ALA A 231 5.56 -10.09 3.59
C ALA A 231 5.88 -8.76 2.86
N LEU A 232 5.39 -8.53 1.65
CA LEU A 232 5.57 -7.24 0.97
C LEU A 232 4.73 -6.10 1.57
N PHE A 233 3.65 -6.46 2.26
CA PHE A 233 2.70 -5.50 2.84
C PHE A 233 2.83 -5.39 4.35
N THR A 234 3.64 -6.25 4.96
CA THR A 234 3.89 -6.24 6.40
C THR A 234 5.31 -5.78 6.70
N GLN A 235 5.49 -5.07 7.82
CA GLN A 235 6.78 -4.50 8.24
C GLN A 235 7.50 -5.35 9.28
#